data_AF-A0A8T3N767-F1
#
_entry.id   AF-A0A8T3N767-F1
#
_cell.length_a   1.000
_cell.length_b   1.000
_cell.length_c   1.000
_cell.angle_alpha   90.00
_cell.angle_beta   90.00
_cell.angle_gamma   90.00
#
_symmetry.space_group_name_H-M   'P 1'
#
loop_
_entity.id
_entity.type
_entity.pdbx_description
1 polymer ?
#
loop_
_entity_poly.entity_id
_entity_poly.type
_entity_poly.pdbx_seq_one_letter_code
_entity_poly.pdbx_strand_id
1 'polypeptide(L)' 'MTALIDTNILVYRFDSRFPHKQRIAESLLRQGIERNDIRVPHQAIIEFVAATTRPLSTGRSILTP' A
#
# COMPACT_ATOMS: atom_id res chain seq x y z
N MET A 1 -5.45 -4.96 19.62
CA MET A 1 -4.00 -4.66 19.63
C MET A 1 -3.74 -3.80 18.41
N THR A 2 -3.08 -2.65 18.55
CA THR A 2 -2.93 -1.69 17.44
C THR A 2 -1.72 -2.04 16.57
N ALA A 3 -1.87 -2.06 15.25
CA ALA A 3 -0.80 -2.32 14.29
C ALA A 3 -0.49 -1.08 13.44
N LEU A 4 0.77 -0.93 13.04
CA LEU A 4 1.19 0.09 12.08
C LEU A 4 1.26 -0.53 10.68
N ILE A 5 0.70 0.16 9.70
CA ILE A 5 0.76 -0.25 8.31
C ILE A 5 2.08 0.20 7.69
N ASP A 6 2.82 -0.77 7.15
CA ASP A 6 4.01 -0.53 6.33
C ASP A 6 3.62 -0.08 4.92
N THR A 7 4.49 0.72 4.29
CA THR A 7 4.41 1.18 2.91
C THR A 7 4.18 0.04 1.93
N ASN A 8 4.79 -1.13 2.14
CA ASN A 8 4.64 -2.28 1.25
C ASN A 8 3.18 -2.72 1.10
N ILE A 9 2.40 -2.71 2.18
CA ILE A 9 0.97 -3.07 2.14
C ILE A 9 0.18 -2.04 1.34
N LEU A 10 0.48 -0.75 1.51
CA LEU A 10 -0.15 0.32 0.74
C LEU A 10 0.20 0.21 -0.76
N VAL A 11 1.47 -0.06 -1.10
CA VAL A 11 1.90 -0.25 -2.49
C VAL A 11 1.22 -1.45 -3.13
N TYR A 12 1.20 -2.61 -2.44
CA TYR A 12 0.57 -3.82 -2.98
C TYR A 12 -0.92 -3.67 -3.20
N ARG A 13 -1.61 -2.77 -2.48
CA ARG A 13 -3.01 -2.46 -2.76
C ARG A 13 -3.23 -1.94 -4.18
N PHE A 14 -2.23 -1.32 -4.81
CA PHE A 14 -2.36 -0.72 -6.15
C PHE A 14 -1.47 -1.38 -7.22
N ASP A 15 -0.49 -2.18 -6.83
CA ASP A 15 0.43 -2.81 -7.78
C ASP A 15 -0.18 -4.04 -8.49
N SER A 16 -0.66 -3.83 -9.71
CA SER A 16 -1.27 -4.87 -10.56
C SER A 16 -0.30 -5.99 -10.98
N ARG A 17 1.02 -5.79 -10.82
CA ARG A 17 2.03 -6.83 -11.09
C ARG A 17 1.96 -7.97 -10.07
N PHE A 18 1.35 -7.75 -8.90
CA PHE A 18 1.26 -8.73 -7.81
C PHE A 18 -0.20 -8.97 -7.37
N PRO A 19 -1.05 -9.57 -8.21
CA PRO A 19 -2.49 -9.70 -7.95
C PRO A 19 -2.81 -10.53 -6.69
N HIS A 20 -1.96 -11.48 -6.32
CA HIS A 20 -2.11 -12.25 -5.07
C HIS A 20 -1.86 -11.37 -3.85
N LYS A 21 -0.76 -10.60 -3.85
CA LYS A 21 -0.43 -9.68 -2.75
C LYS A 21 -1.44 -8.55 -2.64
N GLN A 22 -2.00 -8.10 -3.77
CA GLN A 22 -3.05 -7.09 -3.81
C GLN A 22 -4.32 -7.56 -3.08
N ARG A 23 -4.78 -8.80 -3.32
CA ARG A 23 -5.93 -9.39 -2.61
C ARG A 23 -5.69 -9.49 -1.11
N ILE A 24 -4.49 -9.90 -0.70
CA ILE A 24 -4.10 -9.97 0.71
C ILE A 24 -4.10 -8.58 1.33
N ALA A 25 -3.48 -7.59 0.67
CA ALA A 25 -3.43 -6.21 1.14
C ALA A 25 -4.84 -5.61 1.28
N GLU A 26 -5.73 -5.85 0.31
CA GLU A 26 -7.12 -5.40 0.39
C GLU A 26 -7.85 -6.02 1.59
N SER A 27 -7.74 -7.33 1.79
CA SER A 27 -8.38 -8.00 2.92
C SER A 27 -7.83 -7.52 4.27
N LEU A 28 -6.52 -7.36 4.39
CA LEU A 28 -5.88 -6.87 5.62
C LEU A 28 -6.32 -5.45 5.96
N LEU A 29 -6.29 -4.55 4.98
CA LEU A 29 -6.69 -3.16 5.18
C LEU A 29 -8.17 -3.07 5.53
N ARG A 30 -9.05 -3.82 4.83
CA ARG A 30 -10.49 -3.85 5.13
C ARG A 30 -10.75 -4.29 6.57
N GLN A 31 -10.21 -5.44 6.98
CA GLN A 31 -10.41 -5.97 8.33
C GLN A 31 -9.86 -5.03 9.41
N GLY A 32 -8.69 -4.43 9.17
CA GLY A 32 -8.07 -3.51 10.13
C GLY A 32 -8.81 -2.18 10.28
N ILE A 33 -9.40 -1.67 9.18
CA ILE A 33 -10.28 -0.49 9.21
C ILE A 33 -11.56 -0.81 9.99
N GLU A 34 -12.21 -1.94 9.69
CA GLU A 34 -13.44 -2.38 10.38
C GLU A 34 -13.23 -2.55 11.89
N ARG A 35 -12.06 -3.06 12.29
CA ARG A 35 -11.67 -3.25 13.70
C ARG A 35 -11.11 -1.99 14.36
N ASN A 36 -10.88 -0.92 13.61
CA ASN A 36 -10.25 0.31 14.06
C ASN A 36 -8.90 0.11 14.78
N ASP A 37 -8.14 -0.92 14.37
CA ASP A 37 -6.91 -1.35 15.05
C ASP A 37 -5.65 -1.15 14.22
N ILE A 38 -5.76 -0.55 13.03
CA ILE A 38 -4.59 -0.16 12.22
C ILE A 38 -4.36 1.35 12.25
N ARG A 39 -3.11 1.77 12.16
CA ARG A 39 -2.69 3.17 12.03
C ARG A 39 -1.71 3.28 10.88
N VAL A 40 -1.78 4.39 10.14
CA VAL A 40 -0.86 4.69 9.06
C VAL A 40 0.19 5.67 9.58
N PRO A 41 1.47 5.29 9.68
CA PRO A 41 2.54 6.23 9.98
C PRO A 41 2.62 7.32 8.90
N HIS A 42 2.87 8.57 9.29
CA HIS A 42 3.12 9.65 8.33
C HIS A 42 4.26 9.30 7.35
N GLN A 43 5.31 8.67 7.86
CA GLN A 43 6.44 8.21 7.04
C GLN A 43 6.00 7.22 5.95
N ALA A 44 5.06 6.33 6.25
CA ALA A 44 4.54 5.37 5.27
C ALA A 44 3.79 6.07 4.13
N ILE A 45 3.18 7.23 4.38
CA ILE A 45 2.53 8.05 3.34
C ILE A 45 3.59 8.65 2.41
N ILE A 46 4.66 9.23 2.96
CA ILE A 46 5.76 9.80 2.16
C ILE A 46 6.37 8.73 1.26
N GLU A 47 6.70 7.58 1.84
CA GLU A 47 7.30 6.47 1.10
C GLU A 47 6.33 5.89 0.07
N PHE A 48 5.04 5.80 0.38
CA PHE A 48 4.02 5.34 -0.56
C PHE A 48 3.94 6.25 -1.79
N VAL A 49 3.88 7.57 -1.61
CA VAL A 49 3.87 8.53 -2.72
C VAL A 49 5.15 8.40 -3.54
N ALA A 50 6.31 8.36 -2.90
CA ALA A 50 7.59 8.20 -3.58
C ALA A 50 7.68 6.89 -4.39
N ALA A 51 7.21 5.77 -3.81
CA ALA A 51 7.27 4.45 -4.44
C ALA A 51 6.27 4.28 -5.59
N THR A 52 5.08 4.88 -5.48
CA THR A 52 4.03 4.69 -6.49
C THR A 52 4.14 5.63 -7.67
N THR A 53 4.73 6.81 -7.50
CA THR A 53 4.88 7.82 -8.57
C THR A 53 6.19 7.66 -9.35
N ARG A 54 7.19 6.97 -8.81
CA ARG A 54 8.46 6.73 -9.51
C ARG A 54 8.25 5.76 -10.71
N PRO A 55 8.83 6.06 -11.89
CA PRO A 55 8.79 5.15 -13.02
C PRO A 55 9.46 3.82 -12.68
N LEU A 56 8.79 2.72 -13.03
CA LEU A 56 9.37 1.39 -13.00
C LEU A 56 10.31 1.19 -14.20
N SER A 57 11.01 0.05 -14.23
CA SER A 57 11.83 -0.33 -15.40
C SER A 57 11.04 -0.41 -16.71
N THR A 58 9.71 -0.58 -16.63
CA THR A 58 8.78 -0.54 -17.77
C THR A 58 8.47 0.88 -18.26
N GLY A 59 9.02 1.92 -17.61
CA GLY A 59 8.77 3.33 -17.91
C GLY A 59 7.43 3.85 -17.38
N ARG A 60 6.61 3.01 -16.75
CA ARG A 60 5.30 3.38 -16.17
C ARG A 60 5.37 3.33 -14.65
N SER A 61 4.73 4.28 -13.99
CA SER A 61 4.56 4.32 -12.53
C SER A 61 3.39 3.42 -12.10
N ILE A 62 3.35 3.03 -10.83
CA ILE A 62 2.22 2.25 -10.28
C ILE A 62 0.96 3.11 -10.23
N LEU A 63 1.12 4.36 -9.79
CA LEU A 63 0.09 5.39 -9.83
C LEU A 63 0.63 6.60 -10.60
N THR A 64 -0.22 7.19 -11.43
CA THR A 64 0.01 8.52 -12.00
C THR A 64 -0.60 9.57 -11.06
N PRO A 65 0.10 10.67 -10.76
CA PRO A 65 -0.46 11.81 -10.03
C PRO A 65 -1.72 12.37 -10.69
#